data_AF-S8DHZ2-F1
#
_entry.id   AF-S8DHZ2-F1
#
_cell.length_a   1.000
_cell.length_b   1.000
_cell.length_c   1.000
_cell.angle_alpha   90.00
_cell.angle_beta   90.00
_cell.angle_gamma   90.00
#
_symmetry.space_group_name_H-M   'P 1'
#
loop_
_entity.id
_entity.type
_entity.pdbx_description
1 polymer ?
#
loop_
_entity_poly.entity_id
_entity_poly.type
_entity_poly.pdbx_seq_one_letter_code
_entity_poly.pdbx_strand_id
1 'polypeptide(L)'
;FFSEMSNLTAAMCWDLVTIKKDKLNSIGIAVYQKPDSNDCYEKRKQKNPPLCKEDDDPDAAWYVTLQPCMHKVPTEENQRGSQWPEEWPERLQTPPFWLDKSQMGIYGKPSPDDFASDYKHWKNVVPKSYINGLGIDWSNVRNVMDMRSVYGGFAAAMRDLKVWVMNVVNVDSPDTLPIIYGRGLFGIYHDWCESFSTYPRSYDLLHADHLFSRVKKRCDVEVVMAEVDRIVRPGGKLIVRDESKTIGELEAILKSLHWEVFLNFAKNKEGILSAQKSDWRPAVHAPRS
;
A
#
# COMPACT_ATOMS: atom_id res chain seq x y z
N PHE A 1 -13.73 -32.79 -6.51
CA PHE A 1 -13.56 -31.51 -5.76
C PHE A 1 -12.97 -31.69 -4.36
N PHE A 2 -13.69 -32.14 -3.33
CA PHE A 2 -13.13 -32.21 -1.96
C PHE A 2 -12.00 -33.26 -1.82
N SER A 3 -12.14 -34.42 -2.47
CA SER A 3 -11.11 -35.47 -2.49
C SER A 3 -9.83 -35.03 -3.20
N GLU A 4 -9.96 -34.37 -4.35
CA GLU A 4 -8.83 -33.83 -5.13
C GLU A 4 -8.08 -32.76 -4.34
N MET A 5 -8.82 -31.82 -3.72
CA MET A 5 -8.21 -30.78 -2.89
C MET A 5 -7.49 -31.39 -1.68
N SER A 6 -8.10 -32.35 -1.00
CA SER A 6 -7.48 -33.02 0.15
C SER A 6 -6.21 -33.79 -0.25
N ASN A 7 -6.24 -34.47 -1.39
CA ASN A 7 -5.06 -35.16 -1.93
C ASN A 7 -3.95 -34.18 -2.29
N LEU A 8 -4.31 -33.04 -2.91
CA LEU A 8 -3.34 -32.00 -3.27
C LEU A 8 -2.72 -31.36 -2.03
N THR A 9 -3.51 -30.92 -1.05
CA THR A 9 -2.98 -30.30 0.18
C THR A 9 -2.10 -31.27 0.95
N ALA A 10 -2.48 -32.55 1.04
CA ALA A 10 -1.63 -33.58 1.63
C ALA A 10 -0.32 -33.77 0.84
N ALA A 11 -0.37 -33.78 -0.50
CA ALA A 11 0.83 -33.83 -1.34
C ALA A 11 1.70 -32.56 -1.22
N MET A 12 1.12 -31.43 -0.82
CA MET A 12 1.80 -30.17 -0.51
C MET A 12 2.28 -30.09 0.94
N CYS A 13 2.16 -31.15 1.75
CA CYS A 13 2.48 -31.16 3.18
C CYS A 13 1.66 -30.17 4.02
N TRP A 14 0.44 -29.84 3.60
CA TRP A 14 -0.45 -28.97 4.36
C TRP A 14 -1.41 -29.79 5.19
N ASP A 15 -1.44 -29.49 6.49
CA ASP A 15 -2.31 -30.17 7.44
C ASP A 15 -3.65 -29.46 7.53
N LEU A 16 -4.74 -30.21 7.43
CA LEU A 16 -6.09 -29.69 7.64
C LEU A 16 -6.30 -29.46 9.15
N VAL A 17 -6.38 -28.19 9.56
CA VAL A 17 -6.55 -27.80 10.96
C VAL A 17 -8.01 -27.90 11.37
N THR A 18 -8.92 -27.31 10.58
CA THR A 18 -10.35 -27.31 10.89
C THR A 18 -11.19 -27.03 9.66
N ILE A 19 -12.43 -27.54 9.68
CA ILE A 19 -13.49 -27.13 8.77
C ILE A 19 -14.60 -26.51 9.61
N LYS A 20 -14.93 -25.25 9.37
CA LYS A 20 -16.06 -24.56 10.00
C LYS A 20 -17.12 -24.29 8.96
N LYS A 21 -18.39 -24.51 9.31
CA LYS A 21 -19.52 -24.17 8.46
C LYS A 21 -20.32 -23.06 9.13
N ASP A 22 -20.44 -21.94 8.44
CA ASP A 22 -21.37 -20.90 8.84
C ASP A 22 -22.79 -21.47 8.74
N LYS A 23 -23.52 -21.43 9.84
CA LYS A 23 -24.90 -21.94 9.91
C LYS A 23 -25.88 -21.02 9.19
N LEU A 24 -25.57 -19.73 9.09
CA LEU A 24 -26.48 -18.73 8.54
C LEU A 24 -26.47 -18.74 7.00
N ASN A 25 -25.27 -18.70 6.41
CA ASN A 25 -25.11 -18.63 4.95
C ASN A 25 -24.70 -19.97 4.32
N SER A 26 -24.56 -21.04 5.11
CA SER A 26 -24.10 -22.37 4.67
C SER A 26 -22.70 -22.40 4.03
N ILE A 27 -21.90 -21.34 4.19
CA ILE A 27 -20.52 -21.24 3.68
C ILE A 27 -19.59 -22.08 4.56
N GLY A 28 -18.80 -22.96 3.94
CA GLY A 28 -17.75 -23.74 4.60
C GLY A 28 -16.38 -23.06 4.46
N ILE A 29 -15.61 -22.99 5.54
CA ILE A 29 -14.22 -22.53 5.57
C ILE A 29 -13.36 -23.70 6.04
N ALA A 30 -12.39 -24.09 5.22
CA ALA A 30 -11.33 -25.03 5.60
C ALA A 30 -10.04 -24.24 5.85
N VAL A 31 -9.38 -24.51 6.99
CA VAL A 31 -8.12 -23.88 7.37
C VAL A 31 -7.03 -24.92 7.31
N TYR A 32 -5.97 -24.62 6.56
CA TYR A 32 -4.81 -25.48 6.39
C TYR A 32 -3.57 -24.81 6.97
N GLN A 33 -2.68 -25.61 7.54
CA GLN A 33 -1.39 -25.17 8.07
C GLN A 33 -0.26 -25.64 7.16
N LYS A 34 0.63 -24.71 6.79
CA LYS A 34 1.89 -25.02 6.09
C LYS A 34 2.89 -25.67 7.07
N PRO A 35 3.82 -26.49 6.58
CA PRO A 35 4.84 -27.09 7.46
C PRO A 35 5.76 -26.01 8.04
N ASP A 36 6.30 -26.28 9.22
CA ASP A 36 7.25 -25.44 9.95
C ASP A 36 8.72 -25.69 9.57
N SER A 37 8.97 -26.73 8.79
CA SER A 37 10.28 -27.21 8.39
C SER A 37 10.23 -27.84 7.00
N ASN A 38 11.40 -28.00 6.36
CA ASN A 38 11.50 -28.62 5.04
C ASN A 38 11.46 -30.17 5.07
N ASP A 39 11.45 -30.77 6.27
CA ASP A 39 11.44 -32.20 6.51
C ASP A 39 10.39 -32.95 5.70
N CYS A 40 9.16 -32.43 5.67
CA CYS A 40 8.09 -33.06 4.90
C CYS A 40 8.39 -33.01 3.41
N TYR A 41 8.83 -31.85 2.91
CA TYR A 41 9.13 -31.65 1.48
C TYR A 41 10.23 -32.59 0.98
N GLU A 42 11.25 -32.86 1.80
CA GLU A 42 12.35 -33.76 1.49
C GLU A 42 11.93 -35.23 1.45
N LYS A 43 10.98 -35.63 2.29
CA LYS A 43 10.47 -37.01 2.41
C LYS A 43 9.39 -37.35 1.37
N ARG A 44 8.98 -36.41 0.51
CA ARG A 44 7.92 -36.62 -0.50
C ARG A 44 8.31 -37.67 -1.53
N LYS A 45 7.51 -38.75 -1.60
CA LYS A 45 7.65 -39.81 -2.61
C LYS A 45 7.36 -39.29 -4.03
N GLN A 46 6.38 -38.41 -4.17
CA GLN A 46 6.03 -37.77 -5.44
C GLN A 46 6.18 -36.26 -5.32
N LYS A 47 6.98 -35.67 -6.21
CA LYS A 47 7.25 -34.23 -6.26
C LYS A 47 6.22 -33.52 -7.14
N ASN A 48 4.94 -33.67 -6.82
CA ASN A 48 3.83 -33.04 -7.52
C ASN A 48 2.87 -32.37 -6.50
N PRO A 49 2.82 -31.02 -6.42
CA PRO A 49 3.58 -30.06 -7.23
C PRO A 49 5.09 -30.06 -6.88
N PRO A 50 5.99 -29.68 -7.81
CA PRO A 50 7.42 -29.58 -7.55
C PRO A 50 7.75 -28.43 -6.60
N LEU A 51 8.98 -28.41 -6.08
CA LEU A 51 9.51 -27.21 -5.41
C LEU A 51 9.89 -26.16 -6.46
N CYS A 52 9.76 -24.88 -6.12
CA CYS A 52 10.21 -23.78 -6.96
C CYS A 52 11.73 -23.82 -7.10
N LYS A 53 12.23 -23.28 -8.22
CA LYS A 53 13.67 -23.13 -8.43
C LYS A 53 14.21 -22.01 -7.52
N GLU A 54 15.51 -22.00 -7.28
CA GLU A 54 16.15 -21.00 -6.41
C GLU A 54 16.14 -19.59 -7.02
N ASP A 55 15.94 -19.45 -8.33
CA ASP A 55 15.78 -18.17 -9.03
C ASP A 55 14.33 -17.64 -9.02
N ASP A 56 13.35 -18.41 -8.53
CA ASP A 56 11.98 -17.95 -8.33
C ASP A 56 11.91 -17.21 -6.98
N ASP A 57 11.59 -15.91 -7.03
CA ASP A 57 11.54 -15.07 -5.84
C ASP A 57 10.20 -15.29 -5.09
N PRO A 58 10.22 -15.86 -3.86
CA PRO A 58 9.00 -16.09 -3.08
C PRO A 58 8.28 -14.80 -2.66
N ASP A 59 8.97 -13.67 -2.66
CA ASP A 59 8.45 -12.37 -2.22
C ASP A 59 7.90 -11.54 -3.38
N ALA A 60 8.19 -11.91 -4.63
CA ALA A 60 7.74 -11.19 -5.81
C ALA A 60 6.26 -11.49 -6.11
N ALA A 61 5.40 -10.47 -5.95
CA ALA A 61 3.95 -10.66 -6.00
C ALA A 61 3.24 -9.95 -7.17
N TRP A 62 3.91 -9.07 -7.93
CA TRP A 62 3.27 -8.25 -8.95
C TRP A 62 4.02 -8.29 -10.29
N TYR A 63 3.29 -8.38 -11.41
CA TYR A 63 3.84 -8.62 -12.76
C TYR A 63 4.80 -9.82 -12.90
N VAL A 64 4.69 -10.80 -11.99
CA VAL A 64 5.44 -12.06 -12.04
C VAL A 64 4.50 -13.20 -12.43
N THR A 65 4.98 -14.06 -13.33
CA THR A 65 4.24 -15.26 -13.76
C THR A 65 4.20 -16.26 -12.61
N LEU A 66 2.99 -16.56 -12.12
CA LEU A 66 2.79 -17.59 -11.09
C LEU A 66 3.32 -18.95 -11.58
N GLN A 67 4.25 -19.52 -10.80
CA GLN A 67 4.79 -20.84 -11.06
C GLN A 67 3.95 -21.91 -10.35
N PRO A 68 3.65 -23.06 -10.99
CA PRO A 68 2.92 -24.16 -10.38
C PRO A 68 3.84 -25.00 -9.47
N CYS A 69 4.44 -24.36 -8.46
CA CYS A 69 5.43 -24.94 -7.56
C CYS A 69 5.25 -24.45 -6.11
N MET A 70 6.04 -25.03 -5.19
CA MET A 70 6.05 -24.64 -3.78
C MET A 70 7.42 -24.14 -3.34
N HIS A 71 7.44 -23.04 -2.62
CA HIS A 71 8.65 -22.55 -1.96
C HIS A 71 8.97 -23.35 -0.70
N LYS A 72 10.26 -23.53 -0.43
CA LYS A 72 10.75 -24.09 0.83
C LYS A 72 10.40 -23.17 1.99
N VAL A 73 10.33 -23.74 3.20
CA VAL A 73 10.25 -22.94 4.42
C VAL A 73 11.60 -22.21 4.60
N PRO A 74 11.62 -20.88 4.79
CA PRO A 74 12.83 -20.13 5.08
C PRO A 74 13.55 -20.66 6.32
N THR A 75 14.87 -20.83 6.25
CA THR A 75 15.69 -21.35 7.36
C THR A 75 16.87 -20.48 7.73
N GLU A 76 17.30 -19.58 6.84
CA GLU A 76 18.39 -18.66 7.12
C GLU A 76 17.90 -17.50 8.01
N GLU A 77 18.73 -17.12 8.98
CA GLU A 77 18.36 -16.11 9.99
C GLU A 77 17.95 -14.76 9.38
N ASN A 78 18.57 -14.38 8.26
CA ASN A 78 18.29 -13.11 7.57
C ASN A 78 17.25 -13.24 6.45
N GLN A 79 16.63 -14.41 6.27
CA GLN A 79 15.63 -14.62 5.23
C GLN A 79 14.24 -14.22 5.72
N ARG A 80 13.47 -13.50 4.90
CA ARG A 80 12.10 -13.13 5.25
C ARG A 80 11.27 -14.38 5.56
N GLY A 81 10.60 -14.36 6.72
CA GLY A 81 9.74 -15.45 7.17
C GLY A 81 10.43 -16.56 7.97
N SER A 82 11.75 -16.49 8.21
CA SER A 82 12.43 -17.43 9.12
C SER A 82 12.16 -17.13 10.60
N GLN A 83 11.75 -15.90 10.92
CA GLN A 83 11.45 -15.43 12.27
C GLN A 83 10.15 -14.63 12.28
N TRP A 84 9.46 -14.63 13.43
CA TRP A 84 8.35 -13.71 13.66
C TRP A 84 8.86 -12.27 13.75
N PRO A 85 8.15 -11.28 13.17
CA PRO A 85 8.48 -9.88 13.40
C PRO A 85 8.23 -9.52 14.86
N GLU A 86 8.76 -8.36 15.27
CA GLU A 86 8.42 -7.75 16.55
C GLU A 86 6.91 -7.71 16.80
N GLU A 87 6.51 -7.72 18.07
CA GLU A 87 5.10 -7.59 18.41
C GLU A 87 4.55 -6.20 18.04
N TRP A 88 3.23 -6.10 18.02
CA TRP A 88 2.57 -4.82 17.85
C TRP A 88 2.50 -4.09 19.21
N PRO A 89 2.83 -2.78 19.29
CA PRO A 89 3.08 -1.84 18.18
C PRO A 89 4.55 -1.62 17.79
N GLU A 90 5.51 -2.35 18.37
CA GLU A 90 6.95 -2.19 18.17
C GLU A 90 7.35 -2.35 16.70
N ARG A 91 6.80 -3.36 16.01
CA ARG A 91 7.06 -3.59 14.56
C ARG A 91 6.74 -2.42 13.65
N LEU A 92 5.94 -1.44 14.08
CA LEU A 92 5.73 -0.22 13.29
C LEU A 92 7.01 0.59 13.13
N GLN A 93 7.96 0.50 14.06
CA GLN A 93 9.15 1.36 14.13
C GLN A 93 10.45 0.58 13.92
N THR A 94 10.41 -0.73 14.09
CA THR A 94 11.57 -1.61 13.94
C THR A 94 11.78 -1.99 12.47
N PRO A 95 12.96 -1.72 11.87
CA PRO A 95 13.30 -2.25 10.56
C PRO A 95 13.23 -3.79 10.58
N PRO A 96 12.60 -4.45 9.60
CA PRO A 96 12.58 -5.90 9.54
C PRO A 96 14.00 -6.49 9.53
N PHE A 97 14.21 -7.60 10.25
CA PHE A 97 15.52 -8.25 10.40
C PHE A 97 16.15 -8.69 9.07
N TRP A 98 15.31 -8.97 8.08
CA TRP A 98 15.72 -9.43 6.74
C TRP A 98 16.10 -8.28 5.79
N LEU A 99 16.02 -7.02 6.22
CA LEU A 99 16.53 -5.90 5.42
C LEU A 99 18.06 -5.90 5.42
N ASP A 100 18.64 -6.06 4.23
CA ASP A 100 20.07 -6.09 4.05
C ASP A 100 20.68 -4.68 4.00
N LYS A 101 21.74 -4.47 4.80
CA LYS A 101 22.52 -3.21 4.81
C LYS A 101 23.36 -3.02 3.55
N SER A 102 23.66 -4.09 2.82
CA SER A 102 24.38 -4.01 1.55
C SER A 102 23.50 -3.42 0.44
N GLN A 103 22.17 -3.54 0.58
CA GLN A 103 21.20 -3.02 -0.35
C GLN A 103 20.90 -1.54 -0.08
N MET A 104 20.89 -0.76 -1.14
CA MET A 104 20.50 0.65 -1.08
C MET A 104 18.97 0.78 -1.13
N GLY A 105 18.42 1.50 -0.17
CA GLY A 105 17.01 1.89 -0.12
C GLY A 105 16.65 2.97 -1.14
N ILE A 106 15.38 3.34 -1.12
CA ILE A 106 14.74 4.24 -2.09
C ILE A 106 15.34 5.66 -2.09
N TYR A 107 15.81 6.15 -0.94
CA TYR A 107 16.42 7.47 -0.80
C TYR A 107 17.96 7.43 -0.71
N GLY A 108 18.58 6.33 -1.14
CA GLY A 108 20.04 6.26 -1.29
C GLY A 108 20.79 6.09 0.04
N LYS A 109 20.17 5.45 1.03
CA LYS A 109 20.82 4.98 2.27
C LYS A 109 20.77 3.44 2.33
N PRO A 110 21.58 2.77 3.16
CA PRO A 110 21.37 1.35 3.46
C PRO A 110 19.91 1.08 3.84
N SER A 111 19.31 0.00 3.32
CA SER A 111 17.86 -0.25 3.41
C SER A 111 17.27 -0.12 4.83
N PRO A 112 17.88 -0.67 5.91
CA PRO A 112 17.39 -0.47 7.28
C PRO A 112 17.45 0.99 7.76
N ASP A 113 18.51 1.71 7.39
CA ASP A 113 18.71 3.11 7.76
C ASP A 113 17.75 4.04 7.01
N ASP A 114 17.41 3.66 5.77
CA ASP A 114 16.46 4.37 4.94
C ASP A 114 15.03 4.24 5.48
N PHE A 115 14.64 3.02 5.84
CA PHE A 115 13.39 2.76 6.58
C PHE A 115 13.27 3.61 7.85
N ALA A 116 14.33 3.61 8.67
CA ALA A 116 14.33 4.36 9.93
C ALA A 116 14.26 5.88 9.70
N SER A 117 14.93 6.35 8.64
CA SER A 117 14.90 7.76 8.21
C SER A 117 13.52 8.19 7.74
N ASP A 118 12.86 7.36 6.92
CA ASP A 118 11.50 7.59 6.43
C ASP A 118 10.51 7.70 7.60
N TYR A 119 10.52 6.73 8.52
CA TYR A 119 9.63 6.79 9.68
C TYR A 119 9.89 8.04 10.54
N LYS A 120 11.17 8.39 10.78
CA LYS A 120 11.53 9.60 11.52
C LYS A 120 11.06 10.87 10.81
N HIS A 121 11.12 10.91 9.49
CA HIS A 121 10.60 12.03 8.69
C HIS A 121 9.11 12.21 8.93
N TRP A 122 8.30 11.16 8.73
CA TRP A 122 6.85 11.23 8.87
C TRP A 122 6.40 11.51 10.31
N LYS A 123 7.07 10.93 11.30
CA LYS A 123 6.83 11.21 12.74
C LYS A 123 7.05 12.68 13.10
N ASN A 124 7.86 13.41 12.33
CA ASN A 124 8.03 14.85 12.47
C ASN A 124 7.02 15.65 11.64
N VAL A 125 6.79 15.25 10.39
CA VAL A 125 5.93 15.99 9.44
C VAL A 125 4.47 15.95 9.84
N VAL A 126 3.93 14.77 10.18
CA VAL A 126 2.51 14.60 10.44
C VAL A 126 2.03 15.52 11.57
N PRO A 127 2.62 15.49 12.80
CA PRO A 127 2.13 16.33 13.89
C PRO A 127 2.39 17.82 13.69
N LYS A 128 3.54 18.19 13.09
CA LYS A 128 3.97 19.59 12.98
C LYS A 128 3.31 20.33 11.82
N SER A 129 3.14 19.66 10.69
CA SER A 129 2.69 20.31 9.45
C SER A 129 1.29 19.89 9.04
N TYR A 130 0.94 18.61 9.13
CA TYR A 130 -0.32 18.12 8.54
C TYR A 130 -1.51 18.30 9.49
N ILE A 131 -1.32 17.97 10.77
CA ILE A 131 -2.38 18.10 11.78
C ILE A 131 -2.76 19.57 12.01
N ASN A 132 -1.77 20.45 12.11
CA ASN A 132 -1.99 21.83 12.55
C ASN A 132 -1.86 22.87 11.42
N GLY A 133 -1.25 22.53 10.28
CA GLY A 133 -0.83 23.51 9.29
C GLY A 133 -1.61 23.51 7.97
N LEU A 134 -2.52 22.54 7.75
CA LEU A 134 -3.16 22.35 6.43
C LEU A 134 -4.62 22.79 6.33
N GLY A 135 -5.20 23.37 7.39
CA GLY A 135 -6.62 23.77 7.42
C GLY A 135 -7.59 22.58 7.36
N ILE A 136 -7.10 21.37 7.64
CA ILE A 136 -7.89 20.14 7.60
C ILE A 136 -8.47 19.88 8.99
N ASP A 137 -9.79 19.75 9.07
CA ASP A 137 -10.44 19.22 10.26
C ASP A 137 -10.31 17.69 10.31
N TRP A 138 -9.33 17.22 11.08
CA TRP A 138 -9.02 15.81 11.28
C TRP A 138 -10.07 15.07 12.11
N SER A 139 -11.00 15.77 12.79
CA SER A 139 -12.05 15.12 13.57
C SER A 139 -13.01 14.29 12.70
N ASN A 140 -13.11 14.64 11.41
CA ASN A 140 -13.97 14.03 10.41
C ASN A 140 -13.24 13.10 9.41
N VAL A 141 -11.95 12.83 9.62
CA VAL A 141 -11.16 11.93 8.76
C VAL A 141 -11.12 10.54 9.40
N ARG A 142 -11.46 9.49 8.64
CA ARG A 142 -11.35 8.09 9.08
C ARG A 142 -10.62 7.22 8.05
N ASN A 143 -10.93 7.42 6.77
CA ASN A 143 -10.45 6.61 5.66
C ASN A 143 -9.37 7.38 4.88
N VAL A 144 -8.10 7.05 5.09
CA VAL A 144 -6.99 7.69 4.39
C VAL A 144 -6.40 6.72 3.36
N MET A 145 -5.96 7.25 2.23
CA MET A 145 -5.09 6.53 1.32
C MET A 145 -3.79 7.31 1.14
N ASP A 146 -2.69 6.60 1.29
CA ASP A 146 -1.37 7.07 0.94
C ASP A 146 -1.00 6.50 -0.43
N MET A 147 -1.10 7.35 -1.44
CA MET A 147 -1.02 6.95 -2.84
C MET A 147 0.39 6.52 -3.26
N ARG A 148 1.40 6.82 -2.44
CA ARG A 148 2.79 6.40 -2.60
C ARG A 148 3.44 6.20 -1.23
N SER A 149 3.30 4.99 -0.70
CA SER A 149 3.65 4.72 0.69
C SER A 149 5.11 4.41 0.97
N VAL A 150 5.88 4.03 -0.04
CA VAL A 150 7.29 3.66 0.14
C VAL A 150 7.38 2.63 1.29
N TYR A 151 7.95 2.97 2.44
CA TYR A 151 8.04 2.04 3.59
C TYR A 151 6.81 2.01 4.51
N GLY A 152 5.75 2.78 4.23
CA GLY A 152 4.57 2.94 5.08
C GLY A 152 4.79 3.87 6.29
N GLY A 153 5.82 4.73 6.26
CA GLY A 153 6.15 5.61 7.38
C GLY A 153 5.06 6.65 7.69
N PHE A 154 4.36 7.14 6.67
CA PHE A 154 3.23 8.05 6.84
C PHE A 154 2.10 7.39 7.64
N ALA A 155 1.70 6.17 7.26
CA ALA A 155 0.70 5.40 7.99
C ALA A 155 1.13 5.09 9.43
N ALA A 156 2.39 4.71 9.63
CA ALA A 156 2.94 4.47 10.96
C ALA A 156 2.96 5.73 11.84
N ALA A 157 3.19 6.91 11.26
CA ALA A 157 3.14 8.18 11.97
C ALA A 157 1.71 8.61 12.35
N MET A 158 0.69 8.07 11.68
CA MET A 158 -0.72 8.34 11.97
C MET A 158 -1.36 7.33 12.94
N ARG A 159 -0.59 6.40 13.51
CA ARG A 159 -1.08 5.36 14.45
C ARG A 159 -1.95 5.92 15.58
N ASP A 160 -1.57 7.07 16.14
CA ASP A 160 -2.25 7.67 17.29
C ASP A 160 -3.55 8.41 16.91
N LEU A 161 -3.83 8.52 15.61
CA LEU A 161 -5.08 9.04 15.09
C LEU A 161 -6.06 7.88 14.88
N LYS A 162 -7.35 8.14 15.07
CA LYS A 162 -8.43 7.16 14.81
C LYS A 162 -8.72 7.06 13.30
N VAL A 163 -7.69 6.79 12.51
CA VAL A 163 -7.76 6.66 11.05
C VAL A 163 -7.17 5.32 10.63
N TRP A 164 -7.63 4.81 9.49
CA TRP A 164 -6.96 3.72 8.80
C TRP A 164 -6.37 4.24 7.50
N VAL A 165 -5.29 3.60 7.05
CA VAL A 165 -4.50 4.06 5.90
C VAL A 165 -4.34 2.91 4.92
N MET A 166 -4.93 3.05 3.72
CA MET A 166 -4.55 2.21 2.58
C MET A 166 -3.18 2.65 2.10
N ASN A 167 -2.18 1.77 2.21
CA ASN A 167 -0.86 2.06 1.68
C ASN A 167 -0.76 1.58 0.22
N VAL A 168 -0.28 2.43 -0.69
CA VAL A 168 -0.15 2.07 -2.11
C VAL A 168 1.33 2.04 -2.48
N VAL A 169 1.81 0.88 -2.94
CA VAL A 169 3.15 0.70 -3.51
C VAL A 169 3.04 0.78 -5.03
N ASN A 170 3.76 1.71 -5.64
CA ASN A 170 3.65 1.95 -7.07
C ASN A 170 4.49 0.92 -7.85
N VAL A 171 3.96 0.44 -8.97
CA VAL A 171 4.60 -0.59 -9.80
C VAL A 171 5.91 -0.13 -10.45
N ASP A 172 6.15 1.18 -10.53
CA ASP A 172 7.38 1.80 -11.04
C ASP A 172 8.38 2.14 -9.92
N SER A 173 8.22 1.52 -8.74
CA SER A 173 9.08 1.70 -7.58
C SER A 173 9.53 0.37 -6.99
N PRO A 174 10.63 0.33 -6.22
CA PRO A 174 11.07 -0.90 -5.55
C PRO A 174 9.98 -1.51 -4.69
N ASP A 175 9.93 -2.84 -4.66
CA ASP A 175 8.92 -3.56 -3.88
C ASP A 175 9.15 -3.35 -2.38
N THR A 176 8.20 -2.67 -1.76
CA THR A 176 8.21 -2.33 -0.34
C THR A 176 6.96 -2.83 0.39
N LEU A 177 6.02 -3.47 -0.33
CA LEU A 177 4.80 -3.99 0.29
C LEU A 177 5.09 -5.10 1.32
N PRO A 178 6.07 -6.01 1.09
CA PRO A 178 6.60 -6.89 2.12
C PRO A 178 6.96 -6.22 3.45
N ILE A 179 7.57 -5.03 3.36
CA ILE A 179 8.00 -4.24 4.52
C ILE A 179 6.78 -3.65 5.22
N ILE A 180 5.83 -3.10 4.48
CA ILE A 180 4.55 -2.57 5.00
C ILE A 180 3.79 -3.66 5.78
N TYR A 181 3.70 -4.87 5.22
CA TYR A 181 3.10 -6.02 5.94
C TYR A 181 3.90 -6.41 7.17
N GLY A 182 5.24 -6.39 7.11
CA GLY A 182 6.11 -6.62 8.27
C GLY A 182 5.87 -5.64 9.42
N ARG A 183 5.49 -4.39 9.11
CA ARG A 183 5.06 -3.38 10.11
C ARG A 183 3.68 -3.63 10.69
N GLY A 184 2.92 -4.58 10.16
CA GLY A 184 1.52 -4.81 10.52
C GLY A 184 0.53 -3.85 9.88
N LEU A 185 0.96 -3.12 8.86
CA LEU A 185 0.09 -2.27 8.05
C LEU A 185 -0.43 -3.08 6.86
N PHE A 186 -1.48 -2.60 6.20
CA PHE A 186 -1.99 -3.20 4.97
C PHE A 186 -1.78 -2.25 3.79
N GLY A 187 -1.67 -2.82 2.61
CA GLY A 187 -1.46 -2.05 1.39
C GLY A 187 -1.67 -2.90 0.14
N ILE A 188 -1.44 -2.28 -1.01
CA ILE A 188 -1.63 -2.91 -2.32
C ILE A 188 -0.63 -2.34 -3.33
N TYR A 189 -0.31 -3.14 -4.35
CA TYR A 189 0.35 -2.65 -5.55
C TYR A 189 -0.63 -1.93 -6.46
N HIS A 190 -0.23 -0.80 -7.04
CA HIS A 190 -1.08 -0.14 -8.01
C HIS A 190 -0.29 0.64 -9.05
N ASP A 191 -0.74 0.55 -10.31
CA ASP A 191 -0.30 1.44 -11.37
C ASP A 191 -1.30 2.59 -11.51
N TRP A 192 -0.87 3.81 -11.16
CA TRP A 192 -1.74 4.99 -11.23
C TRP A 192 -2.07 5.44 -12.66
N CYS A 193 -1.46 4.82 -13.68
CA CYS A 193 -1.93 4.95 -15.06
C CYS A 193 -3.20 4.15 -15.36
N GLU A 194 -3.66 3.32 -14.41
CA GLU A 194 -4.88 2.53 -14.47
C GLU A 194 -5.89 3.00 -13.40
N SER A 195 -7.16 2.64 -13.57
CA SER A 195 -8.18 2.94 -12.56
C SER A 195 -7.98 2.12 -11.28
N PHE A 196 -8.07 2.78 -10.13
CA PHE A 196 -8.00 2.11 -8.82
C PHE A 196 -9.26 1.28 -8.56
N SER A 197 -9.08 0.00 -8.21
CA SER A 197 -10.18 -0.94 -7.92
C SER A 197 -10.86 -0.64 -6.58
N THR A 198 -11.67 0.41 -6.56
CA THR A 198 -12.45 0.85 -5.39
C THR A 198 -13.72 1.56 -5.84
N TYR A 199 -14.71 1.62 -4.94
CA TYR A 199 -15.93 2.38 -5.19
C TYR A 199 -15.63 3.88 -5.24
N PRO A 200 -16.33 4.66 -6.08
CA PRO A 200 -16.26 6.11 -6.01
C PRO A 200 -16.56 6.61 -4.59
N ARG A 201 -15.91 7.69 -4.16
CA ARG A 201 -16.17 8.37 -2.87
C ARG A 201 -15.88 7.51 -1.63
N SER A 202 -14.84 6.67 -1.69
CA SER A 202 -14.44 5.77 -0.60
C SER A 202 -13.55 6.43 0.47
N TYR A 203 -12.75 7.43 0.09
CA TYR A 203 -11.73 8.03 0.96
C TYR A 203 -12.10 9.43 1.42
N ASP A 204 -11.80 9.71 2.69
CA ASP A 204 -11.95 11.04 3.29
C ASP A 204 -10.70 11.92 3.01
N LEU A 205 -9.54 11.29 2.85
CA LEU A 205 -8.28 11.99 2.57
C LEU A 205 -7.37 11.14 1.67
N LEU A 206 -6.81 11.77 0.63
CA LEU A 206 -5.68 11.22 -0.13
C LEU A 206 -4.41 11.99 0.20
N HIS A 207 -3.33 11.24 0.36
CA HIS A 207 -1.98 11.77 0.55
C HIS A 207 -1.10 11.31 -0.62
N ALA A 208 -0.34 12.22 -1.20
CA ALA A 208 0.60 11.93 -2.27
C ALA A 208 1.92 12.67 -2.05
N ASP A 209 3.00 11.92 -1.82
CA ASP A 209 4.36 12.44 -1.71
C ASP A 209 5.18 12.08 -2.96
N HIS A 210 5.52 13.09 -3.75
CA HIS A 210 6.30 13.01 -4.98
C HIS A 210 5.76 11.96 -5.97
N LEU A 211 4.44 11.80 -6.03
CA LEU A 211 3.76 10.86 -6.92
C LEU A 211 3.61 11.45 -8.33
N PHE A 212 3.13 12.69 -8.43
CA PHE A 212 2.66 13.25 -9.69
C PHE A 212 3.83 13.62 -10.62
N SER A 213 4.95 14.11 -10.08
CA SER A 213 6.17 14.35 -10.89
C SER A 213 6.74 13.08 -11.52
N ARG A 214 6.48 11.91 -10.91
CA ARG A 214 6.87 10.60 -11.43
C ARG A 214 5.87 10.08 -12.45
N VAL A 215 4.59 10.03 -12.07
CA VAL A 215 3.53 9.42 -12.91
C VAL A 215 3.36 10.15 -14.24
N LYS A 216 3.55 11.48 -14.26
CA LYS A 216 3.44 12.30 -15.48
C LYS A 216 4.48 11.98 -16.56
N LYS A 217 5.52 11.20 -16.22
CA LYS A 217 6.50 10.69 -17.19
C LYS A 217 6.01 9.41 -17.89
N ARG A 218 4.97 8.75 -17.35
CA ARG A 218 4.41 7.49 -17.86
C ARG A 218 3.03 7.67 -18.49
N CYS A 219 2.18 8.52 -17.92
CA CYS A 219 0.83 8.76 -18.40
C CYS A 219 0.33 10.18 -18.09
N ASP A 220 -0.83 10.53 -18.64
CA ASP A 220 -1.43 11.84 -18.46
C ASP A 220 -1.88 12.06 -17.01
N VAL A 221 -1.44 13.17 -16.42
CA VAL A 221 -1.77 13.55 -15.04
C VAL A 221 -3.27 13.84 -14.88
N GLU A 222 -3.96 14.26 -15.95
CA GLU A 222 -5.39 14.50 -15.92
C GLU A 222 -6.19 13.23 -15.64
N VAL A 223 -5.73 12.07 -16.15
CA VAL A 223 -6.35 10.76 -15.88
C VAL A 223 -6.19 10.37 -14.42
N VAL A 224 -5.00 10.57 -13.85
CA VAL A 224 -4.75 10.32 -12.43
C VAL A 224 -5.59 11.25 -11.55
N MET A 225 -5.73 12.51 -11.95
CA MET A 225 -6.56 13.49 -11.24
C MET A 225 -8.07 13.19 -11.35
N ALA A 226 -8.52 12.62 -12.46
CA ALA A 226 -9.88 12.11 -12.58
C ALA A 226 -10.13 10.94 -11.62
N GLU A 227 -9.14 10.06 -11.41
CA GLU A 227 -9.23 9.01 -10.38
C GLU A 227 -9.24 9.56 -8.95
N VAL A 228 -8.35 10.52 -8.66
CA VAL A 228 -8.36 11.27 -7.39
C VAL A 228 -9.73 11.87 -7.13
N ASP A 229 -10.33 12.52 -8.14
CA ASP A 229 -11.70 13.03 -8.01
C ASP A 229 -12.70 11.91 -7.76
N ARG A 230 -12.67 10.83 -8.54
CA ARG A 230 -13.62 9.73 -8.43
C ARG A 230 -13.63 9.09 -7.04
N ILE A 231 -12.46 8.78 -6.46
CA ILE A 231 -12.36 8.01 -5.21
C ILE A 231 -12.53 8.86 -3.95
N VAL A 232 -12.38 10.19 -4.05
CA VAL A 232 -12.59 11.11 -2.93
C VAL A 232 -14.06 11.48 -2.81
N ARG A 233 -14.58 11.39 -1.59
CA ARG A 233 -15.96 11.81 -1.28
C ARG A 233 -16.12 13.34 -1.34
N PRO A 234 -17.34 13.86 -1.54
CA PRO A 234 -17.60 15.28 -1.33
C PRO A 234 -17.18 15.71 0.08
N GLY A 235 -16.50 16.86 0.20
CA GLY A 235 -15.86 17.34 1.43
C GLY A 235 -14.56 16.59 1.81
N GLY A 236 -14.12 15.62 1.01
CA GLY A 236 -12.85 14.92 1.19
C GLY A 236 -11.65 15.79 0.82
N LYS A 237 -10.47 15.42 1.32
CA LYS A 237 -9.25 16.23 1.24
C LYS A 237 -8.19 15.57 0.38
N LEU A 238 -7.33 16.39 -0.20
CA LEU A 238 -6.13 15.98 -0.90
C LEU A 238 -4.94 16.75 -0.34
N ILE A 239 -3.89 16.03 0.06
CA ILE A 239 -2.59 16.59 0.42
C ILE A 239 -1.59 16.10 -0.62
N VAL A 240 -0.93 17.04 -1.31
CA VAL A 240 0.15 16.72 -2.25
C VAL A 240 1.41 17.44 -1.83
N ARG A 241 2.52 16.72 -1.70
CA ARG A 241 3.87 17.30 -1.68
C ARG A 241 4.59 16.85 -2.94
N ASP A 242 5.05 17.79 -3.76
CA ASP A 242 5.71 17.48 -5.03
C ASP A 242 6.57 18.66 -5.53
N GLU A 243 7.20 18.53 -6.70
CA GLU A 243 7.94 19.61 -7.36
C GLU A 243 7.04 20.84 -7.58
N SER A 244 7.57 22.05 -7.35
CA SER A 244 6.78 23.30 -7.42
C SER A 244 6.05 23.48 -8.76
N LYS A 245 6.66 23.03 -9.88
CA LYS A 245 6.02 23.07 -11.21
C LYS A 245 4.79 22.14 -11.27
N THR A 246 4.95 20.92 -10.77
CA THR A 246 3.86 19.93 -10.69
C THR A 246 2.72 20.46 -9.82
N ILE A 247 3.04 21.09 -8.69
CA ILE A 247 2.02 21.68 -7.82
C ILE A 247 1.18 22.74 -8.56
N GLY A 248 1.81 23.61 -9.35
CA GLY A 248 1.07 24.60 -10.15
C GLY A 248 0.18 23.97 -11.23
N GLU A 249 0.63 22.89 -11.87
CA GLU A 249 -0.17 22.10 -12.82
C GLU A 249 -1.40 21.48 -12.13
N LEU A 250 -1.21 20.86 -10.96
CA LEU A 250 -2.30 20.23 -10.19
C LEU A 250 -3.30 21.25 -9.64
N GLU A 251 -2.85 22.43 -9.21
CA GLU A 251 -3.73 23.50 -8.75
C GLU A 251 -4.70 23.96 -9.86
N ALA A 252 -4.22 24.08 -11.11
CA ALA A 252 -5.05 24.45 -12.23
C ALA A 252 -6.13 23.39 -12.52
N ILE A 253 -5.77 22.10 -12.47
CA ILE A 253 -6.71 20.98 -12.65
C ILE A 253 -7.75 20.93 -11.52
N LEU A 254 -7.32 21.07 -10.27
CA LEU A 254 -8.23 21.08 -9.13
C LEU A 254 -9.25 22.22 -9.22
N LYS A 255 -8.82 23.42 -9.63
CA LYS A 255 -9.72 24.55 -9.85
C LYS A 255 -10.72 24.31 -10.97
N SER A 256 -10.31 23.66 -12.07
CA SER A 256 -11.25 23.30 -13.15
C SER A 256 -12.26 22.24 -12.72
N LEU A 257 -11.89 21.38 -11.78
CA LEU A 257 -12.78 20.41 -11.11
C LEU A 257 -13.61 21.03 -9.96
N HIS A 258 -13.55 22.34 -9.77
CA HIS A 258 -14.24 23.08 -8.69
C HIS A 258 -13.83 22.64 -7.28
N TRP A 259 -12.61 22.16 -7.07
CA TRP A 259 -12.06 21.95 -5.73
C TRP A 259 -11.64 23.29 -5.10
N GLU A 260 -11.76 23.36 -3.77
CA GLU A 260 -11.29 24.48 -2.98
C GLU A 260 -9.83 24.26 -2.61
N VAL A 261 -8.93 25.15 -3.06
CA VAL A 261 -7.50 25.06 -2.77
C VAL A 261 -7.16 26.02 -1.63
N PHE A 262 -6.62 25.50 -0.52
CA PHE A 262 -6.38 26.27 0.70
C PHE A 262 -4.93 26.72 0.87
N LEU A 263 -3.98 25.86 0.57
CA LEU A 263 -2.56 26.11 0.82
C LEU A 263 -1.76 25.67 -0.39
N ASN A 264 -1.04 26.62 -0.97
CA ASN A 264 0.07 26.37 -1.88
C ASN A 264 1.30 27.05 -1.29
N PHE A 265 2.18 26.27 -0.67
CA PHE A 265 3.47 26.77 -0.21
C PHE A 265 4.57 26.14 -1.05
N ALA A 266 5.18 26.94 -1.92
CA ALA A 266 6.38 26.57 -2.65
C ALA A 266 7.59 27.22 -1.98
N LYS A 267 8.53 26.41 -1.49
CA LYS A 267 9.83 26.88 -1.01
C LYS A 267 10.92 26.04 -1.63
N ASN A 268 11.84 26.71 -2.32
CA ASN A 268 12.84 26.08 -3.19
C ASN A 268 12.16 25.35 -4.37
N LYS A 269 12.60 24.12 -4.68
CA LYS A 269 12.10 23.29 -5.80
C LYS A 269 10.89 22.41 -5.42
N GLU A 270 10.46 22.43 -4.17
CA GLU A 270 9.34 21.63 -3.66
C GLU A 270 8.19 22.52 -3.19
N GLY A 271 6.97 22.01 -3.34
CA GLY A 271 5.75 22.64 -2.87
C GLY A 271 4.81 21.67 -2.16
N ILE A 272 3.91 22.22 -1.36
CA ILE A 272 2.81 21.50 -0.73
C ILE A 272 1.48 22.13 -1.10
N LEU A 273 0.52 21.29 -1.45
CA LEU A 273 -0.84 21.62 -1.83
C LEU A 273 -1.83 20.93 -0.90
N SER A 274 -2.78 21.69 -0.34
CA SER A 274 -3.95 21.16 0.37
C SER A 274 -5.21 21.64 -0.34
N ALA A 275 -6.11 20.72 -0.65
CA ALA A 275 -7.37 21.02 -1.31
C ALA A 275 -8.52 20.18 -0.75
N GLN A 276 -9.74 20.69 -0.86
CA GLN A 276 -10.96 20.00 -0.50
C GLN A 276 -11.92 19.93 -1.68
N LYS A 277 -12.50 18.75 -1.85
CA LYS A 277 -13.53 18.52 -2.86
C LYS A 277 -14.81 19.24 -2.47
N SER A 278 -15.30 20.11 -3.36
CA SER A 278 -16.58 20.80 -3.14
C SER A 278 -17.78 19.88 -3.39
N ASP A 279 -18.97 20.38 -3.04
CA ASP A 279 -20.24 19.73 -3.37
C ASP A 279 -20.73 20.06 -4.79
N TRP A 280 -19.88 20.66 -5.63
CA TRP A 280 -20.27 21.09 -6.97
C TRP A 280 -20.77 19.94 -7.84
N ARG A 281 -21.80 20.25 -8.64
CA ARG A 281 -22.41 19.37 -9.64
C ARG A 281 -22.71 20.19 -10.89
N PRO A 282 -22.56 19.63 -12.11
CA PRO A 282 -23.08 20.27 -13.31
C PRO A 282 -24.58 20.52 -13.15
N ALA A 283 -25.04 21.72 -13.48
CA ALA A 283 -26.47 22.01 -13.49
C ALA A 283 -27.16 21.11 -14.53
N VAL A 284 -28.14 20.32 -14.09
CA VAL A 284 -28.90 19.43 -14.97
C VAL A 284 -29.85 20.30 -15.80
N HIS A 285 -29.43 20.61 -17.02
CA HIS A 285 -30.16 21.28 -18.11
C HIS A 285 -30.53 22.76 -17.88
N ALA A 286 -29.82 23.66 -18.58
CA ALA A 286 -30.44 24.91 -19.00
C ALA A 286 -31.61 24.57 -19.95
N PRO A 287 -32.81 25.16 -19.77
CA PRO A 287 -33.90 24.95 -20.70
C PRO A 287 -33.44 25.43 -22.09
N ARG A 288 -33.62 24.58 -23.11
CA ARG A 288 -33.38 24.96 -24.50
C ARG A 288 -34.31 26.13 -24.81
N SER A 289 -33.73 27.32 -25.02
CA SER A 289 -34.38 28.49 -25.58
C SER A 289 -34.80 28.25 -27.02
#